data_AF-A0A847GGC8-F1
#
_entry.id   AF-A0A847GGC8-F1
#
_cell.length_a   1.000
_cell.length_b   1.000
_cell.length_c   1.000
_cell.angle_alpha   90.00
_cell.angle_beta   90.00
_cell.angle_gamma   90.00
#
_symmetry.space_group_name_H-M   'P 1'
#
loop_
_entity.id
_entity.type
_entity.pdbx_description
1 polymer ?
#
loop_
_entity_poly.entity_id
_entity_poly.type
_entity_poly.pdbx_seq_one_letter_code
_entity_poly.pdbx_strand_id
1 'polypeptide(L)' 'MGKTTDARPVGASLYFLPVETRVPLKFGMETLTSVTCARVALRVEDRCGKTAVGWGETPLSVQWVWPGTLPYEPRH' A
#
# COMPACT_ATOMS: atom_id res chain seq x y z
N MET A 1 -28.63 10.60 6.96
CA MET A 1 -28.43 10.60 8.43
C MET A 1 -27.19 9.76 8.74
N GLY A 2 -26.24 10.26 9.52
CA GLY A 2 -24.99 9.52 9.82
C GLY A 2 -25.19 8.41 10.86
N LYS A 3 -24.51 7.28 10.71
CA LYS A 3 -24.57 6.12 11.61
C LYS A 3 -23.59 6.28 12.78
N THR A 4 -23.82 5.53 13.85
CA THR A 4 -22.87 5.45 14.99
C THR A 4 -21.55 4.78 14.63
N THR A 5 -21.53 4.01 13.53
CA THR A 5 -20.34 3.36 12.98
C THR A 5 -19.55 4.24 12.02
N ASP A 6 -19.99 5.48 11.77
CA ASP A 6 -19.28 6.38 10.87
C ASP A 6 -17.96 6.82 11.50
N ALA A 7 -16.87 6.73 10.74
CA ALA A 7 -15.55 7.21 11.10
C ALA A 7 -14.93 7.97 9.93
N ARG A 8 -14.04 8.92 10.22
CA ARG A 8 -13.32 9.70 9.21
C ARG A 8 -11.80 9.63 9.43
N PRO A 9 -10.97 9.69 8.37
CA PRO A 9 -9.53 9.85 8.53
C PRO A 9 -9.19 11.18 9.21
N VAL A 10 -8.23 11.15 10.14
CA VAL A 10 -7.71 12.33 10.85
C VAL A 10 -6.18 12.40 10.84
N GLY A 11 -5.51 11.38 10.33
CA GLY A 11 -4.06 11.38 10.14
C GLY A 11 -3.58 10.12 9.43
N ALA A 12 -2.39 10.20 8.82
CA ALA A 12 -1.75 9.07 8.18
C ALA A 12 -0.23 9.15 8.37
N SER A 13 0.39 7.99 8.62
CA SER A 13 1.84 7.81 8.54
C SER A 13 2.14 6.78 7.46
N LEU A 14 3.05 7.11 6.54
CA LEU A 14 3.46 6.25 5.43
C LEU A 14 4.87 5.72 5.66
N TYR A 15 5.04 4.42 5.44
CA TYR A 15 6.30 3.71 5.53
C TYR A 15 6.57 2.98 4.20
N PHE A 16 7.76 3.16 3.65
CA PHE A 16 8.24 2.39 2.51
C PHE A 16 9.08 1.23 3.02
N LEU A 17 8.62 0.01 2.78
CA LEU A 17 9.25 -1.21 3.27
C LEU A 17 9.83 -1.98 2.09
N PRO A 18 11.15 -2.18 2.02
CA PRO A 18 11.73 -3.06 1.02
C PRO A 18 11.39 -4.51 1.36
N VAL A 19 10.80 -5.24 0.42
CA VAL A 19 10.44 -6.65 0.56
C VAL A 19 11.13 -7.46 -0.53
N GLU A 20 12.03 -8.33 -0.11
CA GLU A 20 12.67 -9.33 -0.98
C GLU A 20 11.77 -10.56 -1.12
N THR A 21 11.57 -11.01 -2.35
CA THR A 21 10.86 -12.26 -2.62
C THR A 21 11.77 -13.45 -2.32
N ARG A 22 11.22 -14.48 -1.67
CA ARG A 22 11.98 -15.72 -1.39
C ARG A 22 12.35 -16.49 -2.67
N VAL A 23 11.53 -16.34 -3.70
CA VAL A 23 11.73 -16.90 -5.03
C VAL A 23 11.33 -15.85 -6.06
N PRO A 24 12.04 -15.73 -7.19
CA PRO A 24 11.67 -14.79 -8.23
C PRO A 24 10.25 -15.09 -8.75
N LEU A 25 9.40 -14.06 -8.84
CA LEU A 25 8.04 -14.17 -9.37
C LEU A 25 7.99 -13.68 -10.81
N LYS A 26 7.51 -14.52 -11.74
CA LYS A 26 7.42 -14.17 -13.17
C LYS A 26 6.09 -13.52 -13.50
N PHE A 27 6.12 -12.31 -14.06
CA PHE A 27 4.94 -11.60 -14.55
C PHE A 27 5.17 -11.15 -15.99
N GLY A 28 4.59 -11.86 -16.96
CA GLY A 28 4.81 -11.56 -18.38
C GLY A 28 6.29 -11.63 -18.76
N MET A 29 6.85 -10.53 -19.27
CA MET A 29 8.29 -10.45 -19.60
C MET A 29 9.18 -10.09 -18.41
N GLU A 30 8.60 -9.66 -17.28
CA GLU A 30 9.34 -9.20 -16.10
C GLU A 30 9.53 -10.33 -15.07
N THR A 31 10.59 -10.22 -14.28
CA THR A 31 10.86 -11.08 -13.13
C THR A 31 11.02 -10.20 -11.91
N LEU A 32 10.12 -10.33 -10.94
CA LEU A 32 10.17 -9.61 -9.66
C LEU A 32 11.03 -10.36 -8.67
N THR A 33 12.12 -9.76 -8.21
CA THR A 33 12.92 -10.28 -7.08
C THR A 33 12.67 -9.49 -5.81
N SER A 34 12.33 -8.21 -5.90
CA SER A 34 12.02 -7.33 -4.77
C SER A 34 10.92 -6.34 -5.12
N VAL A 35 10.20 -5.86 -4.11
CA VAL A 35 9.15 -4.85 -4.24
C VAL A 35 9.16 -3.91 -3.04
N THR A 36 8.89 -2.62 -3.27
CA THR A 36 8.64 -1.68 -2.17
C THR A 36 7.17 -1.72 -1.79
N CYS A 37 6.87 -2.09 -0.54
CA CYS A 37 5.53 -1.99 0.02
C CYS A 37 5.29 -0.62 0.65
N ALA A 38 4.20 0.04 0.27
CA ALA A 38 3.67 1.19 0.99
C ALA A 38 2.75 0.70 2.11
N ARG A 39 3.21 0.85 3.35
CA ARG A 39 2.43 0.55 4.56
C ARG A 39 1.94 1.85 5.18
N VAL A 40 0.64 1.93 5.45
CA VAL A 40 0.00 3.10 6.03
C VAL A 40 -0.57 2.76 7.39
N ALA A 41 -0.22 3.56 8.40
CA ALA A 41 -0.97 3.65 9.64
C ALA A 41 -2.00 4.78 9.49
N LEU A 42 -3.28 4.44 9.36
CA LEU A 42 -4.37 5.41 9.23
C LEU A 42 -5.02 5.63 10.59
N ARG A 43 -4.98 6.88 11.07
CA ARG A 43 -5.72 7.29 12.26
C ARG A 43 -7.11 7.74 11.82
N VAL A 44 -8.15 7.18 12.44
CA VAL A 44 -9.55 7.54 12.23
C VAL A 44 -10.18 8.05 13.53
N GLU A 45 -11.21 8.86 13.40
CA GLU A 45 -12.01 9.39 14.51
C GLU A 45 -13.50 9.12 14.27
N ASP A 46 -14.21 8.65 15.30
CA ASP A 46 -15.66 8.50 15.28
C ASP A 46 -16.38 9.82 15.61
N ARG A 47 -17.71 9.81 15.60
CA ARG A 47 -18.51 11.03 15.88
C ARG A 47 -18.45 11.48 17.35
N CYS A 48 -17.97 10.63 18.25
CA CYS A 48 -17.80 10.90 19.67
C CYS A 48 -16.37 11.35 20.02
N GLY A 49 -15.50 11.52 19.01
CA GLY A 49 -14.10 11.92 19.18
C GLY A 49 -13.17 10.77 19.61
N LYS A 50 -13.64 9.52 19.62
CA LYS A 50 -12.75 8.38 19.89
C LYS A 50 -11.89 8.12 18.67
N THR A 51 -10.60 7.91 18.89
CA THR A 51 -9.66 7.62 17.81
C THR A 51 -9.17 6.19 17.82
N ALA A 52 -8.97 5.62 16.63
CA ALA A 52 -8.36 4.31 16.42
C ALA A 52 -7.30 4.39 15.32
N VAL A 53 -6.39 3.42 15.29
CA VAL A 53 -5.38 3.28 14.24
C VAL A 53 -5.56 1.94 13.54
N GLY A 54 -5.72 1.99 12.22
CA GLY A 54 -5.74 0.82 11.35
C GLY A 54 -4.47 0.77 10.49
N TRP A 55 -4.06 -0.44 10.12
CA TRP A 55 -2.90 -0.66 9.24
C TRP A 55 -3.35 -1.26 7.92
N GLY A 56 -2.81 -0.75 6.81
CA GLY A 56 -2.99 -1.30 5.48
C GLY A 56 -1.68 -1.27 4.71
N GLU A 57 -1.51 -2.20 3.78
CA GLU A 57 -0.31 -2.30 2.96
C GLU A 57 -0.66 -2.64 1.52
N THR A 58 0.06 -2.05 0.57
CA THR A 58 0.03 -2.43 -0.84
C THR A 58 1.44 -2.36 -1.43
N PRO A 59 1.83 -3.27 -2.34
CA PRO A 59 3.06 -3.11 -3.09
C PRO A 59 2.94 -1.93 -4.07
N LEU A 60 4.01 -1.15 -4.22
CA LEU A 60 4.09 0.00 -5.14
C LEU A 60 4.44 -0.45 -6.56
N SER A 61 3.83 0.22 -7.53
CA SER A 61 4.10 0.04 -8.96
C SER A 61 4.11 -1.42 -9.41
N VAL A 62 3.15 -2.20 -8.90
CA VAL A 62 3.02 -3.63 -9.17
C VAL A 62 3.12 -3.93 -10.66
N GLN A 63 4.07 -4.79 -11.01
CA GLN A 63 4.53 -5.04 -12.39
C GLN A 63 3.41 -5.48 -13.35
N TRP A 64 2.27 -5.94 -12.83
CA TRP A 64 1.13 -6.45 -13.61
C TRP A 64 0.09 -5.40 -14.01
N VAL A 65 0.18 -4.14 -13.56
CA VAL A 65 -0.89 -3.13 -13.79
C VAL A 65 -0.60 -2.17 -14.94
N TRP A 66 0.68 -1.95 -15.30
CA TRP A 66 1.03 -0.98 -16.35
C TRP A 66 1.76 -1.63 -17.54
N PRO A 67 1.03 -2.02 -18.61
CA PRO A 67 1.67 -2.48 -19.85
C PRO A 67 2.49 -1.33 -20.43
N GLY A 68 3.80 -1.54 -20.52
CA GLY A 68 4.74 -0.55 -21.04
C GLY A 68 6.13 -1.17 -21.15
N THR A 69 6.96 -0.62 -22.02
CA THR A 69 8.29 -1.18 -22.35
C THR A 69 9.39 -0.84 -21.36
N LEU A 70 9.14 0.04 -20.38
CA LEU A 70 10.12 0.42 -19.36
C LEU A 70 10.33 -0.71 -18.33
N PRO A 71 11.54 -0.98 -17.84
CA PRO A 71 11.75 -1.91 -16.72
C PRO A 71 11.04 -1.45 -15.43
N TYR A 72 10.90 -2.35 -14.44
CA TYR A 72 10.27 -2.05 -13.13
C TYR A 72 11.06 -1.04 -12.28
N GLU A 73 12.39 -1.16 -12.26
CA GLU A 73 13.28 -0.37 -11.41
C GLU A 73 13.10 1.16 -11.51
N PRO A 74 12.97 1.78 -12.70
CA PRO A 74 12.71 3.23 -12.80
C PRO A 74 11.29 3.68 -12.43
N ARG A 75 10.37 2.76 -12.07
CA ARG A 75 8.94 3.08 -11.89
C ARG A 75 8.48 3.12 -10.41
N HIS A 76 9.33 2.79 -9.44
CA HIS A 76 8.91 2.66 -8.04
C HIS A 76 9.72 3.53 -7.08
#